data_AF-A0A9X4LGS2-F1
#
_entry.id   AF-A0A9X4LGS2-F1
#
_cell.length_a   1.000
_cell.length_b   1.000
_cell.length_c   1.000
_cell.angle_alpha   90.00
_cell.angle_beta   90.00
_cell.angle_gamma   90.00
#
_symmetry.space_group_name_H-M   'P 1'
#
loop_
_entity.id
_entity.type
_entity.pdbx_description
1 polymer ?
#
loop_
_entity_poly.entity_id
_entity_poly.type
_entity_poly.pdbx_seq_one_letter_code
_entity_poly.pdbx_strand_id
1 'polypeptide(L)'
;MRVTKSAHSRGQVLARHQGHFMNLARPSLLRGVALAALACAAGAAQATITVSTSLAGFTTAAGGTVSTDSFSNLTINQSLNTLTTSRTAGALGYALSSSSLSTDTVNSPSGLYVAPVAGNIAITTQWYADTLTLNNFASPVKAVGANVFGTNILGELATLALTIKATDVNGLTLTTTSAGSSISGFVGFVSDVPLASFVVSATAPSTDRYVTLDNVVLAAAPVPEPASWLLMLAGAAAVLSLGKRRRA
;
A
#
# COMPACT_ATOMS: atom_id res chain seq x y z
N MET A 1 42.70 3.33 105.52
CA MET A 1 42.24 3.92 104.24
C MET A 1 42.70 2.95 103.14
N ARG A 2 41.88 2.31 102.30
CA ARG A 2 40.44 2.22 102.07
C ARG A 2 40.29 1.02 101.09
N VAL A 3 39.51 0.02 101.48
CA VAL A 3 38.63 -0.87 100.67
C VAL A 3 39.21 -1.79 99.57
N THR A 4 38.71 -3.03 99.63
CA THR A 4 38.89 -4.26 98.84
C THR A 4 38.00 -4.39 97.58
N LYS A 5 38.35 -5.38 96.72
CA LYS A 5 37.59 -6.17 95.69
C LYS A 5 38.11 -5.98 94.25
N SER A 6 38.01 -6.89 93.29
CA SER A 6 37.84 -8.37 93.12
C SER A 6 37.47 -8.58 91.63
N ALA A 7 37.70 -9.79 91.08
CA ALA A 7 37.25 -10.36 89.80
C ALA A 7 38.09 -9.98 88.55
N HIS A 8 38.86 -10.87 87.90
CA HIS A 8 38.57 -12.13 87.17
C HIS A 8 37.78 -11.91 85.87
N SER A 9 38.40 -12.15 84.69
CA SER A 9 37.81 -12.86 83.52
C SER A 9 38.61 -12.67 82.21
N ARG A 10 39.13 -13.81 81.70
CA ARG A 10 39.32 -14.25 80.30
C ARG A 10 39.48 -13.20 79.18
N GLY A 11 40.64 -13.21 78.53
CA GLY A 11 40.84 -12.70 77.17
C GLY A 11 41.04 -13.84 76.17
N GLN A 12 40.06 -14.07 75.32
CA GLN A 12 40.15 -14.92 74.13
C GLN A 12 40.17 -14.03 72.86
N VAL A 13 41.14 -14.32 71.98
CA VAL A 13 40.96 -14.61 70.54
C VAL A 13 40.66 -13.47 69.53
N LEU A 14 41.42 -13.51 68.41
CA LEU A 14 41.16 -12.98 67.03
C LEU A 14 41.25 -11.43 66.86
N ALA A 15 41.71 -10.82 65.76
CA ALA A 15 41.86 -11.26 64.37
C ALA A 15 42.74 -10.27 63.55
N ARG A 16 43.27 -10.81 62.43
CA ARG A 16 43.28 -10.24 61.05
C ARG A 16 43.76 -8.81 60.78
N HIS A 17 44.73 -8.70 59.87
CA HIS A 17 44.77 -7.63 58.88
C HIS A 17 45.55 -8.03 57.61
N GLN A 18 44.84 -8.42 56.55
CA GLN A 18 45.19 -8.29 55.12
C GLN A 18 43.84 -8.33 54.38
N GLY A 19 43.40 -7.34 53.61
CA GLY A 19 44.10 -6.65 52.54
C GLY A 19 43.57 -7.17 51.20
N HIS A 20 42.30 -6.89 50.87
CA HIS A 20 41.72 -7.25 49.58
C HIS A 20 41.11 -6.00 48.93
N PHE A 21 41.90 -5.37 48.06
CA PHE A 21 41.45 -4.26 47.22
C PHE A 21 40.59 -4.79 46.06
N MET A 22 39.52 -4.04 45.85
CA MET A 22 38.42 -4.24 44.90
C MET A 22 38.92 -4.30 43.44
N ASN A 23 38.50 -5.34 42.71
CA ASN A 23 38.55 -5.36 41.25
C ASN A 23 37.12 -5.13 40.73
N LEU A 24 36.79 -3.86 40.45
CA LEU A 24 35.50 -3.43 39.87
C LEU A 24 35.54 -3.63 38.35
N ALA A 25 35.08 -4.80 37.90
CA ALA A 25 34.77 -5.02 36.49
C ALA A 25 33.61 -4.09 36.06
N ARG A 26 33.89 -3.09 35.23
CA ARG A 26 32.90 -2.16 34.64
C ARG A 26 32.07 -2.87 33.56
N PRO A 27 30.76 -3.07 33.71
CA PRO A 27 29.91 -3.66 32.70
C PRO A 27 29.00 -2.58 32.09
N SER A 28 29.55 -1.58 31.39
CA SER A 28 28.73 -0.49 30.80
C SER A 28 28.80 -0.36 29.28
N LEU A 29 29.86 -0.86 28.63
CA LEU A 29 30.06 -0.64 27.19
C LEU A 29 29.29 -1.62 26.29
N LEU A 30 29.06 -2.85 26.74
CA LEU A 30 28.36 -3.89 25.96
C LEU A 30 26.85 -3.62 25.75
N ARG A 31 26.22 -2.78 26.57
CA ARG A 31 24.78 -2.47 26.47
C ARG A 31 24.46 -1.39 25.42
N GLY A 32 25.39 -0.47 25.17
CA GLY A 32 25.19 0.62 24.20
C GLY A 32 25.23 0.15 22.74
N VAL A 33 26.11 -0.81 22.43
CA VAL A 33 26.29 -1.33 21.06
C VAL A 33 25.07 -2.13 20.59
N ALA A 34 24.42 -2.89 21.49
CA ALA A 34 23.23 -3.67 21.16
C ALA A 34 22.01 -2.78 20.83
N LEU A 35 21.85 -1.64 21.51
CA LEU A 35 20.77 -0.68 21.23
C LEU A 35 20.98 0.02 19.88
N ALA A 36 22.23 0.40 19.57
CA ALA A 36 22.58 1.01 18.29
C ALA A 36 22.41 0.04 17.11
N ALA A 37 22.76 -1.24 17.30
CA ALA A 37 22.57 -2.28 16.29
C ALA A 37 21.09 -2.56 16.00
N LEU A 38 20.20 -2.54 17.00
CA LEU A 38 18.75 -2.64 16.77
C LEU A 38 18.17 -1.39 16.08
N ALA A 39 18.69 -0.19 16.37
CA ALA A 39 18.24 1.04 15.72
C ALA A 39 18.65 1.12 14.24
N CYS A 40 19.80 0.55 13.86
CA CYS A 40 20.24 0.49 12.46
C CYS A 40 19.52 -0.59 11.62
N ALA A 41 18.90 -1.60 12.26
CA ALA A 41 18.13 -2.64 11.56
C ALA A 41 16.69 -2.22 11.26
N ALA A 42 16.22 -1.10 11.81
CA ALA A 42 14.95 -0.46 11.45
C ALA A 42 15.11 0.34 10.14
N GLY A 43 15.57 -0.32 9.08
CA GLY A 43 15.45 0.23 7.74
C GLY A 43 13.96 0.43 7.47
N ALA A 44 13.52 1.68 7.34
CA ALA A 44 12.17 1.98 6.90
C ALA A 44 11.96 1.30 5.55
N ALA A 45 11.17 0.22 5.53
CA ALA A 45 10.64 -0.31 4.29
C ALA A 45 9.82 0.81 3.66
N GLN A 46 10.36 1.47 2.64
CA GLN A 46 9.62 2.50 1.93
C GLN A 46 8.56 1.83 1.07
N ALA A 47 7.31 2.24 1.25
CA ALA A 47 6.22 1.80 0.40
C ALA A 47 6.55 2.15 -1.05
N THR A 48 6.41 1.17 -1.94
CA THR A 48 6.68 1.30 -3.36
C THR A 48 5.39 1.06 -4.15
N ILE A 49 5.30 1.65 -5.33
CA ILE A 49 4.30 1.31 -6.36
C ILE A 49 5.06 0.74 -7.55
N THR A 50 4.58 -0.37 -8.10
CA THR A 50 5.13 -1.01 -9.31
C THR A 50 4.07 -1.05 -10.40
N VAL A 51 4.49 -1.04 -11.66
CA VAL A 51 3.61 -1.07 -12.83
C VAL A 51 3.73 -2.41 -13.56
N SER A 52 2.62 -2.90 -14.09
CA SER A 52 2.53 -4.09 -14.93
C SER A 52 1.75 -3.78 -16.21
N THR A 53 2.31 -4.18 -17.36
CA THR A 53 1.69 -4.01 -18.69
C THR A 53 1.04 -5.29 -19.22
N SER A 54 0.96 -6.33 -18.39
CA SER A 54 0.26 -7.57 -18.69
C SER A 54 -0.54 -8.04 -17.49
N LEU A 55 -1.71 -8.63 -17.75
CA LEU A 55 -2.57 -9.17 -16.70
C LEU A 55 -1.85 -10.26 -15.90
N ALA A 56 -1.09 -11.14 -16.56
CA ALA A 56 -0.37 -12.22 -15.89
C ALA A 56 0.75 -11.70 -14.94
N GLY A 57 1.48 -10.66 -15.36
CA GLY A 57 2.48 -10.02 -14.50
C GLY A 57 1.81 -9.35 -13.30
N PHE A 58 0.68 -8.66 -13.55
CA PHE A 58 -0.10 -8.00 -12.52
C PHE A 58 -0.67 -8.98 -11.48
N THR A 59 -1.28 -10.08 -11.89
CA THR A 59 -1.83 -11.07 -10.95
C THR A 59 -0.74 -11.71 -10.10
N THR A 60 0.43 -11.97 -10.70
CA THR A 60 1.61 -12.49 -9.99
C THR A 60 2.11 -11.49 -8.96
N ALA A 61 2.31 -10.23 -9.36
CA ALA A 61 2.79 -9.17 -8.48
C ALA A 61 1.77 -8.82 -7.37
N ALA A 62 0.48 -8.92 -7.68
CA ALA A 62 -0.59 -8.77 -6.71
C ALA A 62 -0.65 -9.92 -5.70
N GLY A 63 0.09 -11.03 -5.86
CA GLY A 63 0.32 -12.03 -4.81
C GLY A 63 -0.93 -12.53 -4.08
N GLY A 64 -2.07 -12.62 -4.77
CA GLY A 64 -3.38 -12.93 -4.18
C GLY A 64 -4.48 -13.02 -5.24
N THR A 65 -5.70 -13.33 -4.81
CA THR A 65 -6.85 -13.41 -5.71
C THR A 65 -7.21 -12.02 -6.23
N VAL A 66 -7.30 -11.91 -7.56
CA VAL A 66 -7.83 -10.73 -8.23
C VAL A 66 -9.31 -10.93 -8.56
N SER A 67 -10.05 -9.85 -8.63
CA SER A 67 -11.45 -9.83 -9.09
C SER A 67 -11.60 -8.83 -10.23
N THR A 68 -12.50 -9.11 -11.17
CA THR A 68 -12.69 -8.31 -12.36
C THR A 68 -14.12 -7.75 -12.43
N ASP A 69 -14.25 -6.47 -12.78
CA ASP A 69 -15.48 -5.84 -13.26
C ASP A 69 -15.38 -5.68 -14.78
N SER A 70 -16.15 -6.49 -15.51
CA SER A 70 -16.21 -6.48 -16.98
C SER A 70 -17.34 -5.61 -17.53
N PHE A 71 -18.02 -4.83 -16.68
CA PHE A 71 -19.14 -3.97 -17.05
C PHE A 71 -20.34 -4.68 -17.70
N SER A 72 -20.38 -6.02 -17.66
CA SER A 72 -21.40 -6.84 -18.33
C SER A 72 -22.83 -6.61 -17.85
N ASN A 73 -23.01 -5.97 -16.69
CA ASN A 73 -24.32 -5.60 -16.15
C ASN A 73 -24.85 -4.25 -16.68
N LEU A 74 -24.11 -3.57 -17.54
CA LEU A 74 -24.51 -2.30 -18.15
C LEU A 74 -25.14 -2.50 -19.53
N THR A 75 -25.91 -1.52 -19.98
CA THR A 75 -26.49 -1.50 -21.32
C THR A 75 -25.62 -0.66 -22.24
N ILE A 76 -25.25 -1.18 -23.40
CA ILE A 76 -24.46 -0.45 -24.41
C ILE A 76 -25.22 0.76 -24.96
N ASN A 77 -24.49 1.70 -25.54
CA ASN A 77 -25.02 2.92 -26.16
C ASN A 77 -25.86 3.76 -25.20
N GLN A 78 -25.41 3.82 -23.94
CA GLN A 78 -26.10 4.51 -22.87
C GLN A 78 -25.17 5.53 -22.20
N SER A 79 -25.62 6.78 -22.12
CA SER A 79 -25.09 7.73 -21.14
C SER A 79 -25.58 7.33 -19.76
N LEU A 80 -24.65 7.21 -18.80
CA LEU A 80 -25.03 6.97 -17.40
C LEU A 80 -25.62 8.22 -16.73
N ASN A 81 -25.59 9.38 -17.41
CA ASN A 81 -26.11 10.67 -16.92
C ASN A 81 -25.61 11.03 -15.51
N THR A 82 -24.39 10.58 -15.20
CA THR A 82 -23.74 10.83 -13.91
C THR A 82 -22.25 11.01 -14.13
N LEU A 83 -21.65 11.84 -13.28
CA LEU A 83 -20.22 12.01 -13.18
C LEU A 83 -19.56 10.85 -12.43
N THR A 84 -20.31 10.19 -11.55
CA THR A 84 -19.79 9.14 -10.67
C THR A 84 -20.79 8.01 -10.54
N THR A 85 -20.31 6.77 -10.57
CA THR A 85 -21.11 5.57 -10.34
C THR A 85 -20.37 4.58 -9.45
N SER A 86 -21.10 3.90 -8.58
CA SER A 86 -20.55 2.84 -7.74
C SER A 86 -20.48 1.54 -8.53
N ARG A 87 -19.35 0.85 -8.45
CA ARG A 87 -19.03 -0.36 -9.19
C ARG A 87 -18.41 -1.41 -8.26
N THR A 88 -18.34 -2.65 -8.72
CA THR A 88 -17.79 -3.77 -7.95
C THR A 88 -17.01 -4.71 -8.85
N ALA A 89 -15.77 -5.01 -8.47
CA ALA A 89 -15.01 -6.13 -9.03
C ALA A 89 -15.04 -7.28 -8.01
N GLY A 90 -15.93 -8.26 -8.23
CA GLY A 90 -16.23 -9.28 -7.21
C GLY A 90 -16.75 -8.63 -5.92
N ALA A 91 -16.10 -8.90 -4.79
CA ALA A 91 -16.46 -8.31 -3.49
C ALA A 91 -15.88 -6.91 -3.25
N LEU A 92 -15.04 -6.39 -4.16
CA LEU A 92 -14.34 -5.12 -4.01
C LEU A 92 -15.13 -3.99 -4.66
N GLY A 93 -15.74 -3.13 -3.85
CA GLY A 93 -16.44 -1.93 -4.31
C GLY A 93 -15.48 -0.78 -4.61
N TYR A 94 -15.82 0.03 -5.61
CA TYR A 94 -15.10 1.25 -5.96
C TYR A 94 -16.06 2.27 -6.59
N ALA A 95 -15.68 3.54 -6.60
CA ALA A 95 -16.34 4.57 -7.40
C ALA A 95 -15.57 4.74 -8.73
N LEU A 96 -16.32 4.75 -9.83
CA LEU A 96 -15.84 5.14 -11.15
C LEU A 96 -16.38 6.53 -11.44
N SER A 97 -15.50 7.46 -11.80
CA SER A 97 -15.89 8.83 -12.08
C SER A 97 -15.24 9.37 -13.35
N SER A 98 -15.92 10.31 -13.99
CA SER A 98 -15.38 11.16 -15.05
C SER A 98 -15.23 12.58 -14.50
N SER A 99 -14.07 13.19 -14.72
CA SER A 99 -13.85 14.60 -14.42
C SER A 99 -13.43 15.34 -15.69
N SER A 100 -14.07 16.47 -15.95
CA SER A 100 -13.70 17.29 -17.10
C SER A 100 -12.57 18.24 -16.78
N LEU A 101 -11.68 18.40 -17.75
CA LEU A 101 -10.77 19.54 -17.82
C LEU A 101 -11.47 20.79 -18.37
N SER A 102 -12.70 20.68 -18.90
CA SER A 102 -13.50 21.82 -19.35
C SER A 102 -14.12 22.56 -18.16
N THR A 103 -13.96 23.88 -18.14
CA THR A 103 -14.64 24.78 -17.20
C THR A 103 -16.03 25.19 -17.67
N ASP A 104 -16.42 24.83 -18.90
CA ASP A 104 -17.77 25.08 -19.43
C ASP A 104 -18.72 23.93 -19.06
N THR A 105 -19.27 24.02 -17.86
CA THR A 105 -20.26 23.06 -17.32
C THR A 105 -21.64 23.17 -17.96
N VAL A 106 -21.88 24.18 -18.79
CA VAL A 106 -23.21 24.46 -19.36
C VAL A 106 -23.40 23.74 -20.71
N ASN A 107 -22.34 23.60 -21.51
CA ASN A 107 -22.42 22.99 -22.85
C ASN A 107 -21.68 21.66 -23.00
N SER A 108 -20.84 21.28 -22.04
CA SER A 108 -20.12 20.02 -22.03
C SER A 108 -20.45 19.23 -20.76
N PRO A 109 -21.61 18.56 -20.68
CA PRO A 109 -21.88 17.68 -19.56
C PRO A 109 -20.83 16.58 -19.58
N SER A 110 -19.88 16.68 -18.66
CA SER A 110 -18.94 15.60 -18.38
C SER A 110 -19.74 14.40 -17.92
N GLY A 111 -19.25 13.20 -18.21
CA GLY A 111 -20.03 12.02 -17.89
C GLY A 111 -19.36 10.73 -18.31
N LEU A 112 -20.02 9.65 -17.93
CA LEU A 112 -19.65 8.29 -18.28
C LEU A 112 -20.59 7.78 -19.37
N TYR A 113 -20.03 7.19 -20.41
CA TYR A 113 -20.75 6.56 -21.49
C TYR A 113 -20.37 5.09 -21.61
N VAL A 114 -21.36 4.25 -21.92
CA VAL A 114 -21.17 2.82 -22.11
C VAL A 114 -21.03 2.53 -23.60
N ALA A 115 -19.80 2.28 -24.05
CA ALA A 115 -19.48 2.05 -25.45
C ALA A 115 -19.47 0.54 -25.78
N PRO A 116 -20.04 0.13 -26.93
CA PRO A 116 -19.82 -1.20 -27.47
C PRO A 116 -18.45 -1.25 -28.16
N VAL A 117 -17.50 -1.99 -27.60
CA VAL A 117 -16.14 -2.10 -28.14
C VAL A 117 -15.87 -3.54 -28.55
N ALA A 118 -15.81 -3.79 -29.86
CA ALA A 118 -15.51 -5.12 -30.42
C ALA A 118 -16.37 -6.26 -29.83
N GLY A 119 -17.65 -6.00 -29.54
CA GLY A 119 -18.58 -6.97 -28.94
C GLY A 119 -18.55 -7.04 -27.41
N ASN A 120 -17.66 -6.29 -26.75
CA ASN A 120 -17.63 -6.13 -25.29
C ASN A 120 -18.22 -4.78 -24.86
N ILE A 121 -18.43 -4.64 -23.56
CA ILE A 121 -18.92 -3.42 -22.93
C ILE A 121 -17.76 -2.71 -22.26
N ALA A 122 -17.49 -1.47 -22.66
CA ALA A 122 -16.46 -0.65 -22.05
C ALA A 122 -17.05 0.67 -21.52
N ILE A 123 -16.39 1.27 -20.53
CA ILE A 123 -16.71 2.61 -20.06
C ILE A 123 -15.79 3.61 -20.73
N THR A 124 -16.37 4.62 -21.36
CA THR A 124 -15.64 5.73 -21.95
C THR A 124 -16.06 7.05 -21.33
N THR A 125 -15.19 8.04 -21.44
CA THR A 125 -15.53 9.44 -21.18
C THR A 125 -16.56 9.94 -22.16
N GLN A 126 -17.47 10.79 -21.71
CA GLN A 126 -18.42 11.46 -22.61
C GLN A 126 -17.77 12.57 -23.46
N TRP A 127 -16.65 13.15 -22.99
CA TRP A 127 -15.87 14.14 -23.71
C TRP A 127 -14.40 13.75 -23.83
N TYR A 128 -13.79 14.10 -24.97
CA TYR A 128 -12.41 13.75 -25.33
C TYR A 128 -11.32 14.33 -24.41
N ALA A 129 -11.66 15.37 -23.64
CA ALA A 129 -10.75 16.02 -22.69
C ALA A 129 -10.94 15.53 -21.24
N ASP A 130 -11.92 14.67 -21.00
CA ASP A 130 -12.20 14.18 -19.66
C ASP A 130 -11.22 13.09 -19.25
N THR A 131 -11.18 12.81 -17.95
CA THR A 131 -10.36 11.75 -17.35
C THR A 131 -11.25 10.74 -16.65
N LEU A 132 -10.87 9.47 -16.66
CA LEU A 132 -11.53 8.43 -15.88
C LEU A 132 -10.75 8.16 -14.60
N THR A 133 -11.46 8.14 -13.47
CA THR A 133 -10.85 7.90 -12.16
C THR A 133 -11.58 6.78 -11.44
N LEU A 134 -10.83 5.77 -11.00
CA LEU A 134 -11.25 4.80 -9.99
C LEU A 134 -10.73 5.25 -8.63
N ASN A 135 -11.63 5.37 -7.66
CA ASN A 135 -11.30 5.80 -6.30
C ASN A 135 -12.36 5.30 -5.32
N ASN A 136 -12.32 5.81 -4.08
CA ASN A 136 -13.29 5.51 -3.03
C ASN A 136 -13.53 3.99 -2.87
N PHE A 137 -12.43 3.25 -2.78
CA PHE A 137 -12.47 1.81 -2.63
C PHE A 137 -13.16 1.45 -1.31
N ALA A 138 -14.19 0.61 -1.37
CA ALA A 138 -15.01 0.23 -0.22
C ALA A 138 -14.22 -0.59 0.82
N SER A 139 -13.13 -1.20 0.39
CA SER A 139 -12.13 -1.86 1.23
C SER A 139 -10.72 -1.55 0.72
N PRO A 140 -9.67 -1.71 1.54
CA PRO A 140 -8.30 -1.47 1.12
C PRO A 140 -7.91 -2.33 -0.10
N VAL A 141 -7.54 -1.68 -1.19
CA VAL A 141 -7.08 -2.30 -2.45
C VAL A 141 -5.58 -2.06 -2.59
N LYS A 142 -4.76 -3.09 -2.78
CA LYS A 142 -3.32 -2.91 -3.03
C LYS A 142 -2.96 -2.86 -4.51
N ALA A 143 -3.82 -3.41 -5.35
CA ALA A 143 -3.58 -3.50 -6.78
C ALA A 143 -4.82 -3.15 -7.58
N VAL A 144 -4.65 -2.31 -8.59
CA VAL A 144 -5.70 -1.87 -9.52
C VAL A 144 -5.12 -1.86 -10.92
N GLY A 145 -5.86 -2.38 -11.88
CA GLY A 145 -5.52 -2.32 -13.29
C GLY A 145 -6.75 -2.42 -14.16
N ALA A 146 -6.57 -2.18 -15.44
CA ALA A 146 -7.62 -2.28 -16.44
C ALA A 146 -7.02 -2.43 -17.84
N ASN A 147 -7.85 -2.81 -18.79
CA ASN A 147 -7.57 -2.56 -20.20
C ASN A 147 -7.82 -1.08 -20.47
N VAL A 148 -6.82 -0.37 -21.01
CA VAL A 148 -6.86 1.07 -21.27
C VAL A 148 -6.62 1.33 -22.75
N PHE A 149 -7.54 2.06 -23.39
CA PHE A 149 -7.43 2.37 -24.82
C PHE A 149 -8.26 3.58 -25.21
N GLY A 150 -8.05 4.09 -26.43
CA GLY A 150 -8.88 5.13 -27.00
C GLY A 150 -10.04 4.58 -27.81
N THR A 151 -11.14 5.32 -27.88
CA THR A 151 -12.24 5.05 -28.81
C THR A 151 -12.61 6.30 -29.61
N ASN A 152 -13.27 6.13 -30.75
CA ASN A 152 -13.92 7.22 -31.48
C ASN A 152 -15.38 7.41 -31.02
N ILE A 153 -16.10 8.34 -31.65
CA ILE A 153 -17.51 8.63 -31.30
C ILE A 153 -18.48 7.46 -31.55
N LEU A 154 -18.09 6.47 -32.35
CA LEU A 154 -18.87 5.25 -32.62
C LEU A 154 -18.53 4.11 -31.64
N GLY A 155 -17.61 4.33 -30.69
CA GLY A 155 -17.12 3.30 -29.77
C GLY A 155 -16.10 2.35 -30.40
N GLU A 156 -15.59 2.63 -31.60
CA GLU A 156 -14.57 1.82 -32.24
C GLU A 156 -13.18 2.13 -31.68
N LEU A 157 -12.30 1.12 -31.62
CA LEU A 157 -10.92 1.30 -31.19
C LEU A 157 -10.24 2.38 -32.01
N ALA A 158 -9.61 3.32 -31.32
CA ALA A 158 -8.81 4.35 -31.94
C ALA A 158 -7.58 4.67 -31.11
N THR A 159 -6.43 4.83 -31.77
CA THR A 159 -5.18 5.16 -31.09
C THR A 159 -5.30 6.50 -30.37
N LEU A 160 -5.05 6.48 -29.06
CA LEU A 160 -4.97 7.64 -28.20
C LEU A 160 -3.86 7.40 -27.20
N ALA A 161 -2.83 8.25 -27.19
CA ALA A 161 -1.78 8.15 -26.19
C ALA A 161 -2.35 8.49 -24.80
N LEU A 162 -2.26 7.56 -23.85
CA LEU A 162 -2.84 7.67 -22.52
C LEU A 162 -1.75 7.85 -21.47
N THR A 163 -2.03 8.71 -20.49
CA THR A 163 -1.30 8.82 -19.23
C THR A 163 -2.12 8.16 -18.14
N ILE A 164 -1.52 7.20 -17.44
CA ILE A 164 -2.14 6.44 -16.36
C ILE A 164 -1.36 6.68 -15.08
N LYS A 165 -2.06 7.10 -14.01
CA LYS A 165 -1.47 7.41 -12.72
C LYS A 165 -2.15 6.61 -11.61
N ALA A 166 -1.35 6.00 -10.75
CA ALA A 166 -1.81 5.48 -9.46
C ALA A 166 -1.31 6.37 -8.32
N THR A 167 -2.10 6.44 -7.25
CA THR A 167 -1.75 7.16 -6.02
C THR A 167 -2.12 6.30 -4.83
N ASP A 168 -1.19 6.13 -3.89
CA ASP A 168 -1.47 5.43 -2.63
C ASP A 168 -2.10 6.35 -1.57
N VAL A 169 -2.56 5.77 -0.46
CA VAL A 169 -3.16 6.55 0.65
C VAL A 169 -2.16 7.46 1.37
N ASN A 170 -0.85 7.29 1.15
CA ASN A 170 0.20 8.16 1.68
C ASN A 170 0.58 9.30 0.71
N GLY A 171 -0.01 9.32 -0.49
CA GLY A 171 0.25 10.31 -1.53
C GLY A 171 1.43 9.98 -2.46
N LEU A 172 2.05 8.80 -2.34
CA LEU A 172 3.03 8.36 -3.34
C LEU A 172 2.32 8.13 -4.67
N THR A 173 2.89 8.67 -5.75
CA THR A 173 2.33 8.55 -7.09
C THR A 173 3.29 7.87 -8.05
N LEU A 174 2.78 6.99 -8.90
CA LEU A 174 3.50 6.47 -10.06
C LEU A 174 2.68 6.71 -11.33
N THR A 175 3.35 7.18 -12.38
CA THR A 175 2.73 7.48 -13.68
C THR A 175 3.40 6.63 -14.76
N THR A 176 2.59 6.11 -15.69
CA THR A 176 3.05 5.40 -16.90
C THR A 176 2.25 5.88 -18.11
N THR A 177 2.69 5.52 -19.30
CA THR A 177 2.02 5.83 -20.56
C THR A 177 1.65 4.57 -21.33
N SER A 178 0.55 4.62 -22.08
CA SER A 178 0.14 3.59 -23.03
C SER A 178 -0.14 4.23 -24.39
N ALA A 179 0.12 3.50 -25.48
CA ALA A 179 -0.28 3.95 -26.82
C ALA A 179 -1.81 3.93 -27.03
N GLY A 180 -2.55 3.23 -26.16
CA GLY A 180 -4.00 3.14 -26.20
C GLY A 180 -4.57 2.58 -27.52
N SER A 181 -3.77 1.83 -28.27
CA SER A 181 -4.07 1.34 -29.61
C SER A 181 -4.53 -0.13 -29.64
N SER A 182 -4.88 -0.71 -28.49
CA SER A 182 -5.33 -2.10 -28.39
C SER A 182 -6.37 -2.27 -27.28
N ILE A 183 -7.48 -2.94 -27.60
CA ILE A 183 -8.53 -3.33 -26.63
C ILE A 183 -8.03 -4.29 -25.55
N SER A 184 -6.91 -4.99 -25.79
CA SER A 184 -6.25 -5.87 -24.82
C SER A 184 -5.05 -5.21 -24.13
N GLY A 185 -4.85 -3.90 -24.34
CA GLY A 185 -3.76 -3.14 -23.73
C GLY A 185 -3.96 -2.98 -22.22
N PHE A 186 -3.38 -3.88 -21.43
CA PHE A 186 -3.49 -3.87 -19.98
C PHE A 186 -2.47 -2.93 -19.34
N VAL A 187 -2.91 -2.15 -18.35
CA VAL A 187 -2.03 -1.42 -17.43
C VAL A 187 -2.56 -1.58 -16.01
N GLY A 188 -1.70 -1.98 -15.09
CA GLY A 188 -2.03 -2.10 -13.68
C GLY A 188 -0.89 -1.68 -12.77
N PHE A 189 -1.24 -1.33 -11.54
CA PHE A 189 -0.33 -0.91 -10.49
C PHE A 189 -0.51 -1.79 -9.26
N VAL A 190 0.59 -2.14 -8.61
CA VAL A 190 0.63 -2.86 -7.34
C VAL A 190 1.42 -2.02 -6.35
N SER A 191 0.86 -1.77 -5.18
CA SER A 191 1.49 -1.01 -4.11
C SER A 191 1.63 -1.84 -2.83
N ASP A 192 2.67 -1.53 -2.05
CA ASP A 192 2.87 -2.10 -0.71
C ASP A 192 1.83 -1.57 0.31
N VAL A 193 1.18 -0.45 0.01
CA VAL A 193 0.18 0.23 0.83
C VAL A 193 -1.11 0.35 0.01
N PRO A 194 -2.31 0.47 0.63
CA PRO A 194 -3.53 0.64 -0.13
C PRO A 194 -3.50 1.81 -1.11
N LEU A 195 -4.03 1.59 -2.30
CA LEU A 195 -4.20 2.59 -3.34
C LEU A 195 -5.40 3.49 -3.02
N ALA A 196 -5.23 4.78 -3.21
CA ALA A 196 -6.26 5.79 -3.11
C ALA A 196 -6.97 6.02 -4.45
N SER A 197 -6.23 5.98 -5.56
CA SER A 197 -6.81 6.21 -6.89
C SER A 197 -6.02 5.58 -8.04
N PHE A 198 -6.73 5.30 -9.13
CA PHE A 198 -6.19 5.03 -10.46
C PHE A 198 -6.87 5.98 -11.47
N VAL A 199 -6.08 6.73 -12.22
CA VAL A 199 -6.54 7.79 -13.12
C VAL A 199 -6.04 7.52 -14.52
N VAL A 200 -6.90 7.60 -15.52
CA VAL A 200 -6.58 7.52 -16.95
C VAL A 200 -6.99 8.82 -17.64
N SER A 201 -6.07 9.37 -18.41
CA SER A 201 -6.25 10.61 -19.14
C SER A 201 -5.56 10.54 -20.50
N ALA A 202 -6.00 11.35 -21.45
CA ALA A 202 -5.24 11.56 -22.67
C ALA A 202 -3.93 12.31 -22.36
N THR A 203 -2.82 11.90 -22.99
CA THR A 203 -1.50 12.54 -22.80
C THR A 203 -1.45 13.95 -23.40
N ALA A 204 -2.26 14.19 -24.41
CA ALA A 204 -2.48 15.49 -25.02
C ALA A 204 -3.98 15.64 -25.34
N PRO A 205 -4.49 16.88 -25.46
CA PRO A 205 -5.87 17.10 -25.88
C PRO A 205 -6.15 16.38 -27.21
N SER A 206 -7.24 15.61 -27.24
CA SER A 206 -7.84 15.11 -28.47
C SER A 206 -9.07 15.97 -28.80
N THR A 207 -9.63 15.83 -29.99
CA THR A 207 -10.91 16.46 -30.38
C THR A 207 -11.96 15.45 -30.80
N ASP A 208 -11.57 14.18 -30.95
CA ASP A 208 -12.42 13.12 -31.51
C ASP A 208 -12.14 11.73 -30.92
N ARG A 209 -11.24 11.63 -29.93
CA ARG A 209 -10.91 10.39 -29.23
C ARG A 209 -11.21 10.50 -27.75
N TYR A 210 -11.76 9.42 -27.22
CA TYR A 210 -12.27 9.33 -25.86
C TYR A 210 -11.47 8.31 -25.09
N VAL A 211 -11.18 8.62 -23.82
CA VAL A 211 -10.48 7.71 -22.91
C VAL A 211 -11.43 6.59 -22.53
N THR A 212 -10.98 5.34 -22.67
CA THR A 212 -11.83 4.16 -22.46
C THR A 212 -11.15 3.13 -21.57
N LEU A 213 -11.96 2.50 -20.73
CA LEU A 213 -11.62 1.45 -19.79
C LEU A 213 -12.49 0.22 -20.00
N ASP A 214 -11.88 -0.96 -19.94
CA ASP A 214 -12.56 -2.24 -19.87
C ASP A 214 -11.84 -3.16 -18.85
N ASN A 215 -12.54 -4.17 -18.34
CA ASN A 215 -12.01 -5.22 -17.46
C ASN A 215 -11.19 -4.65 -16.30
N VAL A 216 -11.84 -3.88 -15.42
CA VAL A 216 -11.20 -3.35 -14.21
C VAL A 216 -10.86 -4.52 -13.28
N VAL A 217 -9.60 -4.67 -12.94
CA VAL A 217 -9.09 -5.74 -12.09
C VAL A 217 -8.58 -5.17 -10.77
N LEU A 218 -9.13 -5.65 -9.65
CA LEU A 218 -8.76 -5.24 -8.30
C LEU A 218 -8.22 -6.41 -7.48
N ALA A 219 -7.26 -6.14 -6.61
CA ALA A 219 -6.81 -7.06 -5.57
C ALA A 219 -6.84 -6.40 -4.20
N ALA A 220 -7.41 -7.09 -3.22
CA ALA A 220 -7.45 -6.62 -1.84
C ALA A 220 -6.02 -6.49 -1.28
N ALA A 221 -5.82 -5.50 -0.41
CA ALA A 221 -4.64 -5.47 0.43
C ALA A 221 -4.71 -6.63 1.43
N PRO A 222 -3.68 -7.49 1.56
CA PRO A 222 -3.62 -8.42 2.66
C PRO A 222 -3.65 -7.58 3.93
N VAL A 223 -4.56 -7.92 4.83
CA VAL A 223 -4.58 -7.32 6.17
C VAL A 223 -3.25 -7.71 6.80
N PRO A 224 -2.34 -6.77 7.12
CA PRO A 224 -1.10 -7.12 7.78
C PRO A 224 -1.48 -7.84 9.06
N GLU A 225 -1.09 -9.11 9.19
CA GLU A 225 -1.12 -9.73 10.50
C GLU A 225 -0.27 -8.83 11.38
N PRO A 226 -0.82 -8.30 12.49
CA PRO A 226 -0.14 -7.26 13.23
C PRO A 226 1.24 -7.76 13.61
N ALA A 227 2.16 -6.84 13.84
CA ALA A 227 3.49 -7.09 14.38
C ALA A 227 3.51 -7.98 15.64
N SER A 228 2.38 -8.45 16.16
CA SER A 228 2.17 -9.60 17.05
C SER A 228 3.22 -10.71 16.89
N TRP A 229 3.54 -11.20 15.70
CA TRP A 229 4.57 -12.25 15.58
C TRP A 229 5.97 -11.73 15.92
N LEU A 230 6.31 -10.54 15.44
CA LEU A 230 7.57 -9.87 15.76
C LEU A 230 7.66 -9.47 17.23
N LEU A 231 6.58 -8.99 17.84
CA LEU A 231 6.47 -8.67 19.27
C LEU A 231 6.46 -9.94 20.12
N MET A 232 5.86 -11.02 19.65
CA MET A 232 5.87 -12.32 20.33
C MET A 232 7.28 -12.92 20.29
N LEU A 233 7.97 -12.85 19.15
CA LEU A 233 9.36 -13.29 19.01
C LEU A 233 10.31 -12.41 19.83
N ALA A 234 10.14 -11.09 19.79
CA ALA A 234 10.91 -10.16 20.62
C ALA A 234 10.66 -10.38 22.12
N GLY A 235 9.40 -10.59 22.50
CA GLY A 235 9.00 -10.92 23.88
C GLY A 235 9.56 -12.27 24.34
N ALA A 236 9.50 -13.30 23.51
CA ALA A 236 10.08 -14.61 23.80
C ALA A 236 11.61 -14.53 23.94
N ALA A 237 12.28 -13.80 23.05
CA ALA A 237 13.73 -13.57 23.14
C ALA A 237 14.11 -12.81 24.43
N ALA A 238 13.33 -11.80 24.82
CA ALA A 238 13.52 -11.07 26.07
C ALA A 238 13.38 -11.98 27.30
N VAL A 239 12.33 -12.81 27.36
CA VAL A 239 12.11 -13.76 28.47
C VAL A 239 13.22 -14.81 28.56
N LEU A 240 13.65 -15.38 27.43
CA LEU A 240 14.74 -16.36 27.39
C LEU A 240 16.08 -15.73 27.84
N SER A 241 16.34 -14.47 27.48
CA SER A 241 17.54 -13.75 27.90
C SER A 241 17.56 -13.46 29.42
N LEU A 242 16.40 -13.19 30.02
CA LEU A 242 16.25 -13.00 31.47
C LEU A 242 16.35 -14.33 32.23
N GLY A 243 15.83 -15.42 31.66
CA GLY A 243 15.90 -16.77 32.22
C GLY A 243 17.33 -17.32 32.30
N LYS A 244 18.17 -17.07 31.28
CA LYS A 244 19.59 -17.48 31.29
C LYS A 244 20.42 -16.78 32.38
N ARG A 245 20.07 -15.54 32.75
CA ARG A 245 20.78 -14.78 33.80
C ARG A 245 20.56 -15.29 35.22
N ARG A 246 19.54 -16.13 35.45
CA ARG A 246 19.25 -16.71 36.77
C ARG A 246 19.92 -18.05 37.02
N ARG A 247 20.56 -18.64 35.99
CA ARG A 247 21.26 -19.93 36.07
C ARG A 247 22.79 -19.81 36.02
N ALA A 248 23.32 -18.60 35.86
CA ALA A 248 24.73 -18.27 36.02
C ALA A 248 24.90 -17.53 37.34
#